data_AF-A0A3R5ZQ27-F1
#
_entry.id   AF-A0A3R5ZQ27-F1
#
_cell.length_a   1.000
_cell.length_b   1.000
_cell.length_c   1.000
_cell.angle_alpha   90.00
_cell.angle_beta   90.00
_cell.angle_gamma   90.00
#
_symmetry.space_group_name_H-M   'P 1'
#
loop_
_entity.id
_entity.type
_entity.pdbx_description
1 polymer ?
#
loop_
_entity_poly.entity_id
_entity_poly.type
_entity_poly.pdbx_seq_one_letter_code
_entity_poly.pdbx_strand_id
1 'polypeptide(L)'
;MPYYNKKEYPKQIWVSQIPEREVSLLRENLAGIKQTTFVLIKKEEAFHQLSEKRSRDIIFLSSNQSLLDLARDVDVPAIAYQKPEMDTFLHADMVVEGFEEVDMTFLQRVYERHFNIPWTILETERCIVRELELSDLDDLFSMYAEPGMTDYMEGLYEYEEELEYQKAYIENMYRFYGYGMWLVFEKKTGTLIGRAGVEHREELNGDMELGYAIRTSFQHQGYAYEVCQAIMQYAGEELQVHLLHCLIQKENTLSEKLAIKLGFSYCGDREIDGVLMSDYQIEW
;
A
#
# COMPACT_ATOMS: atom_id res chain seq x y z
N MET A 1 19.95 10.32 -10.48
CA MET A 1 18.53 10.04 -10.20
C MET A 1 18.12 8.74 -10.88
N PRO A 2 18.14 7.58 -10.20
CA PRO A 2 17.54 6.40 -10.79
C PRO A 2 16.70 5.49 -9.85
N TYR A 3 16.60 5.76 -8.55
CA TYR A 3 16.07 4.75 -7.61
C TYR A 3 14.55 4.71 -7.41
N TYR A 4 13.77 5.58 -8.07
CA TYR A 4 12.32 5.44 -8.01
C TYR A 4 11.81 4.74 -9.24
N ASN A 5 11.25 3.54 -8.99
CA ASN A 5 10.62 2.66 -9.95
C ASN A 5 9.95 3.48 -11.05
N LYS A 6 10.41 3.24 -12.27
CA LYS A 6 9.66 3.62 -13.46
C LYS A 6 8.32 2.90 -13.30
N LYS A 7 7.24 3.62 -12.95
CA LYS A 7 5.92 3.02 -12.66
C LYS A 7 5.65 1.94 -13.70
N GLU A 8 5.66 0.68 -13.26
CA GLU A 8 5.31 -0.43 -14.12
C GLU A 8 3.79 -0.47 -14.22
N TYR A 9 3.29 -0.71 -15.42
CA TYR A 9 1.87 -0.79 -15.67
C TYR A 9 1.60 -1.92 -16.66
N PRO A 10 0.44 -2.60 -16.55
CA PRO A 10 0.05 -3.55 -17.56
C PRO A 10 -0.13 -2.78 -18.88
N LYS A 11 0.57 -3.23 -19.93
CA LYS A 11 0.43 -2.65 -21.28
C LYS A 11 -0.85 -3.09 -21.95
N GLN A 12 -1.46 -4.17 -21.49
CA GLN A 12 -2.69 -4.74 -22.04
C GLN A 12 -3.64 -5.20 -20.93
N ILE A 13 -4.93 -4.92 -21.12
CA ILE A 13 -6.03 -5.41 -20.28
C ILE A 13 -6.83 -6.38 -21.15
N TRP A 14 -6.72 -7.66 -20.86
CA TRP A 14 -7.40 -8.72 -21.60
C TRP A 14 -8.68 -9.10 -20.87
N VAL A 15 -9.79 -9.14 -21.60
CA VAL A 15 -11.11 -9.40 -21.01
C VAL A 15 -11.80 -10.54 -21.76
N SER A 16 -12.21 -11.58 -21.04
CA SER A 16 -12.92 -12.72 -21.61
C SER A 16 -14.07 -13.18 -20.73
N GLN A 17 -15.17 -13.63 -21.34
CA GLN A 17 -16.32 -14.23 -20.64
C GLN A 17 -17.05 -13.30 -19.64
N ILE A 18 -16.80 -11.99 -19.70
CA ILE A 18 -17.50 -10.98 -18.89
C ILE A 18 -18.72 -10.43 -19.66
N PRO A 19 -19.88 -10.21 -19.01
CA PRO A 19 -21.07 -9.64 -19.64
C PRO A 19 -20.82 -8.28 -20.31
N GLU A 20 -21.51 -7.99 -21.41
CA GLU A 20 -21.31 -6.75 -22.19
C GLU A 20 -21.55 -5.47 -21.38
N ARG A 21 -22.49 -5.50 -20.43
CA ARG A 21 -22.75 -4.39 -19.51
C ARG A 21 -21.50 -4.04 -18.69
N GLU A 22 -20.91 -5.04 -18.05
CA GLU A 22 -19.71 -4.90 -17.22
C GLU A 22 -18.49 -4.47 -18.04
N VAL A 23 -18.33 -5.04 -19.25
CA VAL A 23 -17.30 -4.61 -20.21
C VAL A 23 -17.46 -3.12 -20.56
N SER A 24 -18.69 -2.64 -20.69
CA SER A 24 -18.97 -1.25 -21.04
C SER A 24 -18.58 -0.30 -19.90
N LEU A 25 -18.93 -0.64 -18.66
CA LEU A 25 -18.54 0.10 -17.46
C LEU A 25 -17.02 0.18 -17.33
N LEU A 26 -16.34 -0.96 -17.43
CA LEU A 26 -14.88 -1.00 -17.37
C LEU A 26 -14.24 -0.14 -18.47
N ARG A 27 -14.77 -0.15 -19.69
CA ARG A 27 -14.27 0.71 -20.78
C ARG A 27 -14.48 2.20 -20.49
N GLU A 28 -15.58 2.56 -19.86
CA GLU A 28 -15.86 3.93 -19.44
C GLU A 28 -14.89 4.39 -18.34
N ASN A 29 -14.68 3.57 -17.32
CA ASN A 29 -13.74 3.86 -16.23
C ASN A 29 -12.28 3.97 -16.72
N LEU A 30 -11.92 3.25 -17.78
CA LEU A 30 -10.61 3.32 -18.41
C LEU A 30 -10.51 4.37 -19.53
N ALA A 31 -11.57 5.16 -19.75
CA ALA A 31 -11.58 6.17 -20.79
C ALA A 31 -10.47 7.21 -20.55
N GLY A 32 -9.65 7.45 -21.57
CA GLY A 32 -8.54 8.41 -21.50
C GLY A 32 -7.18 7.81 -21.14
N ILE A 33 -7.11 6.55 -20.73
CA ILE A 33 -5.84 5.83 -20.55
C ILE A 33 -5.26 5.50 -21.93
N LYS A 34 -4.07 6.03 -22.24
CA LYS A 34 -3.43 5.88 -23.57
C LYS A 34 -2.32 4.84 -23.61
N GLN A 35 -1.72 4.54 -22.46
CA GLN A 35 -0.56 3.66 -22.35
C GLN A 35 -0.91 2.16 -22.28
N THR A 36 -2.20 1.83 -22.19
CA THR A 36 -2.69 0.46 -21.99
C THR A 36 -3.73 0.10 -23.05
N THR A 37 -3.59 -1.07 -23.67
CA THR A 37 -4.48 -1.54 -24.73
C THR A 37 -5.57 -2.45 -24.16
N PHE A 38 -6.84 -2.13 -24.42
CA PHE A 38 -7.96 -2.98 -24.03
C PHE A 38 -8.26 -4.02 -25.11
N VAL A 39 -8.26 -5.31 -24.74
CA VAL A 39 -8.43 -6.44 -25.66
C VAL A 39 -9.60 -7.31 -25.22
N LEU A 40 -10.66 -7.38 -26.04
CA LEU A 40 -11.71 -8.38 -25.88
C LEU A 40 -11.31 -9.65 -26.59
N ILE A 41 -11.22 -10.76 -25.86
CA ILE A 41 -10.72 -12.04 -26.38
C ILE A 41 -11.74 -13.15 -26.16
N LYS A 42 -11.98 -13.96 -27.20
CA LYS A 42 -12.87 -15.14 -27.10
C LYS A 42 -12.22 -16.22 -26.23
N LYS A 43 -13.02 -17.09 -25.62
CA LYS A 43 -12.55 -18.11 -24.68
C LYS A 43 -11.47 -19.01 -25.28
N GLU A 44 -11.72 -19.57 -26.46
CA GLU A 44 -10.81 -20.51 -27.12
C GLU A 44 -9.48 -19.85 -27.49
N GLU A 45 -9.55 -18.59 -27.93
CA GLU A 45 -8.38 -17.79 -28.26
C GLU A 45 -7.58 -17.41 -27.00
N ALA A 46 -8.26 -17.11 -25.89
CA ALA A 46 -7.62 -16.83 -24.61
C ALA A 46 -6.83 -18.04 -24.09
N PHE A 47 -7.38 -19.26 -24.20
CA PHE A 47 -6.64 -20.48 -23.86
C PHE A 47 -5.35 -20.60 -24.67
N HIS A 48 -5.44 -20.43 -25.99
CA HIS A 48 -4.28 -20.52 -26.87
C HIS A 48 -3.25 -19.45 -26.50
N GLN A 49 -3.65 -18.18 -26.46
CA GLN A 49 -2.72 -17.07 -26.26
C GLN A 49 -2.09 -17.03 -24.85
N LEU A 50 -2.84 -17.38 -23.79
CA LEU A 50 -2.26 -17.47 -22.44
C LEU A 50 -1.27 -18.62 -22.34
N SER A 51 -1.56 -19.78 -22.94
CA SER A 51 -0.63 -20.93 -22.92
C SER A 51 0.71 -20.66 -23.63
N GLU A 52 0.73 -19.72 -24.58
CA GLU A 52 1.93 -19.34 -25.33
C GLU A 52 2.66 -18.12 -24.74
N LYS A 53 2.04 -17.36 -23.83
CA LYS A 53 2.58 -16.09 -23.32
C LYS A 53 2.68 -16.10 -21.80
N ARG A 54 3.92 -16.02 -21.31
CA ARG A 54 4.22 -15.40 -20.01
C ARG A 54 4.50 -13.93 -20.27
N SER A 55 3.71 -13.03 -19.71
CA SER A 55 3.94 -11.61 -19.95
C SER A 55 3.51 -10.73 -18.79
N ARG A 56 4.48 -10.01 -18.24
CA ARG A 56 4.28 -8.85 -17.36
C ARG A 56 3.57 -7.68 -18.06
N ASP A 57 3.25 -7.80 -19.34
CA ASP A 57 2.53 -6.76 -20.06
C ASP A 57 1.00 -6.89 -19.92
N ILE A 58 0.49 -7.97 -19.32
CA ILE A 58 -0.93 -8.31 -19.35
C ILE A 58 -1.51 -8.32 -17.93
N ILE A 59 -2.71 -7.76 -17.77
CA ILE A 59 -3.65 -8.12 -16.71
C ILE A 59 -4.90 -8.75 -17.34
N PHE A 60 -5.39 -9.84 -16.77
CA PHE A 60 -6.44 -10.66 -17.35
C PHE A 60 -7.70 -10.66 -16.49
N LEU A 61 -8.85 -10.37 -17.10
CA LEU A 61 -10.14 -10.31 -16.42
C LEU A 61 -11.06 -11.37 -17.02
N SER A 62 -11.61 -12.24 -16.17
CA SER A 62 -12.46 -13.33 -16.63
C SER A 62 -13.45 -13.79 -15.59
N SER A 63 -14.60 -14.31 -16.03
CA SER A 63 -15.54 -15.03 -15.17
C SER A 63 -15.41 -16.56 -15.32
N ASN A 64 -14.36 -17.07 -15.98
CA ASN A 64 -14.21 -18.48 -16.29
C ASN A 64 -13.04 -19.10 -15.50
N GLN A 65 -13.36 -20.04 -14.62
CA GLN A 65 -12.40 -20.69 -13.72
C GLN A 65 -11.18 -21.26 -14.45
N SER A 66 -11.39 -22.06 -15.49
CA SER A 66 -10.28 -22.69 -16.23
C SER A 66 -9.35 -21.69 -16.93
N LEU A 67 -9.83 -20.50 -17.30
CA LEU A 67 -8.98 -19.43 -17.82
C LEU A 67 -8.19 -18.72 -16.71
N LEU A 68 -8.79 -18.59 -15.52
CA LEU A 68 -8.11 -18.01 -14.35
C LEU A 68 -7.01 -18.95 -13.82
N ASP A 69 -7.27 -20.25 -13.78
CA ASP A 69 -6.27 -21.28 -13.45
C ASP A 69 -5.08 -21.21 -14.42
N LEU A 70 -5.37 -21.12 -15.73
CA LEU A 70 -4.33 -20.99 -16.74
C LEU A 70 -3.52 -19.71 -16.57
N ALA A 71 -4.17 -18.56 -16.33
CA ALA A 71 -3.49 -17.29 -16.11
C ALA A 71 -2.52 -17.37 -14.93
N ARG A 72 -2.94 -17.99 -13.82
CA ARG A 72 -2.06 -18.28 -12.67
C ARG A 72 -0.88 -19.16 -13.06
N ASP A 73 -1.11 -20.26 -13.77
CA ASP A 73 -0.05 -21.20 -14.16
C ASP A 73 1.04 -20.56 -15.05
N VAL A 74 0.67 -19.51 -15.78
CA VAL A 74 1.58 -18.73 -16.64
C VAL A 74 2.03 -17.40 -16.04
N ASP A 75 1.77 -17.16 -14.74
CA ASP A 75 2.21 -15.96 -14.00
C ASP A 75 1.68 -14.65 -14.63
N VAL A 76 0.39 -14.65 -14.97
CA VAL A 76 -0.35 -13.49 -15.45
C VAL A 76 -1.34 -13.05 -14.37
N PRO A 77 -1.33 -11.77 -13.92
CA PRO A 77 -2.25 -11.29 -12.92
C PRO A 77 -3.69 -11.37 -13.42
N ALA A 78 -4.57 -11.90 -12.57
CA ALA A 78 -5.93 -12.24 -12.93
C ALA A 78 -6.96 -11.69 -11.95
N ILE A 79 -8.01 -11.04 -12.49
CA ILE A 79 -9.17 -10.58 -11.74
C ILE A 79 -10.38 -11.42 -12.14
N ALA A 80 -11.01 -12.05 -11.16
CA ALA A 80 -12.23 -12.81 -11.36
C ALA A 80 -13.46 -11.88 -11.30
N TYR A 81 -14.35 -12.00 -12.28
CA TYR A 81 -15.69 -11.42 -12.17
C TYR A 81 -16.66 -12.44 -11.56
N GLN A 82 -17.16 -12.14 -10.37
CA GLN A 82 -18.07 -12.99 -9.64
C GLN A 82 -19.49 -12.90 -10.22
N LYS A 83 -19.99 -14.03 -10.71
CA LYS A 83 -21.40 -14.16 -11.08
C LYS A 83 -22.22 -14.51 -9.84
N PRO A 84 -23.40 -13.89 -9.62
CA PRO A 84 -24.26 -14.16 -8.47
C PRO A 84 -24.64 -15.64 -8.27
N GLU A 85 -24.58 -16.42 -9.35
CA GLU A 85 -25.04 -17.82 -9.43
C GLU A 85 -23.90 -18.84 -9.26
N MET A 86 -22.66 -18.41 -9.05
CA MET A 86 -21.50 -19.30 -8.89
C MET A 86 -20.88 -19.18 -7.51
N ASP A 87 -20.76 -20.32 -6.83
CA ASP A 87 -20.00 -20.45 -5.58
C ASP A 87 -18.50 -20.42 -5.89
N THR A 88 -17.87 -19.32 -5.50
CA THR A 88 -16.42 -19.14 -5.27
C THR A 88 -15.47 -19.33 -6.47
N PHE A 89 -14.79 -18.25 -6.84
CA PHE A 89 -13.59 -18.31 -7.68
C PHE A 89 -12.37 -18.60 -6.81
N LEU A 90 -11.94 -19.85 -6.81
CA LEU A 90 -10.62 -20.20 -6.29
C LEU A 90 -9.62 -19.72 -7.37
N HIS A 91 -8.53 -19.08 -6.99
CA HIS A 91 -7.34 -18.88 -7.84
C HIS A 91 -7.08 -17.54 -8.56
N ALA A 92 -7.93 -16.51 -8.44
CA ALA A 92 -7.61 -15.16 -8.92
C ALA A 92 -6.79 -14.34 -7.91
N ASP A 93 -6.14 -13.26 -8.36
CA ASP A 93 -5.47 -12.29 -7.49
C ASP A 93 -6.47 -11.37 -6.78
N MET A 94 -7.61 -11.14 -7.42
CA MET A 94 -8.71 -10.34 -6.87
C MET A 94 -10.04 -10.84 -7.44
N VAL A 95 -11.12 -10.67 -6.67
CA VAL A 95 -12.48 -10.98 -7.10
C VAL A 95 -13.31 -9.70 -7.03
N VAL A 96 -14.05 -9.41 -8.09
CA VAL A 96 -14.96 -8.25 -8.16
C VAL A 96 -16.38 -8.71 -8.49
N GLU A 97 -17.38 -8.11 -7.85
CA GLU A 97 -18.80 -8.39 -8.11
C GLU A 97 -19.40 -7.48 -9.20
N GLY A 98 -18.69 -6.40 -9.55
CA GLY A 98 -19.05 -5.40 -10.54
C GLY A 98 -17.85 -4.56 -10.95
N PHE A 99 -17.99 -3.79 -12.01
CA PHE A 99 -16.92 -2.95 -12.56
C PHE A 99 -17.12 -1.45 -12.32
N GLU A 100 -18.10 -1.04 -11.52
CA GLU A 100 -18.40 0.36 -11.24
C GLU A 100 -17.19 1.12 -10.66
N GLU A 101 -16.43 0.50 -9.76
CA GLU A 101 -15.27 1.09 -9.08
C GLU A 101 -13.92 0.57 -9.62
N VAL A 102 -13.95 -0.24 -10.68
CA VAL A 102 -12.73 -0.79 -11.28
C VAL A 102 -12.16 0.22 -12.27
N ASP A 103 -11.17 0.97 -11.81
CA ASP A 103 -10.42 1.95 -12.58
C ASP A 103 -8.97 1.48 -12.86
N MET A 104 -8.16 2.33 -13.50
CA MET A 104 -6.77 1.99 -13.78
C MET A 104 -5.93 1.85 -12.50
N THR A 105 -6.25 2.61 -11.45
CA THR A 105 -5.55 2.56 -10.16
C THR A 105 -5.72 1.19 -9.51
N PHE A 106 -6.95 0.68 -9.49
CA PHE A 106 -7.29 -0.66 -9.02
C PHE A 106 -6.55 -1.74 -9.82
N LEU A 107 -6.61 -1.69 -11.15
CA LEU A 107 -5.91 -2.65 -12.01
C LEU A 107 -4.40 -2.64 -11.78
N GLN A 108 -3.82 -1.45 -11.62
CA GLN A 108 -2.39 -1.30 -11.32
C GLN A 108 -2.04 -1.89 -9.95
N ARG A 109 -2.85 -1.64 -8.92
CA ARG A 109 -2.64 -2.23 -7.59
C ARG A 109 -2.64 -3.76 -7.60
N VAL A 110 -3.58 -4.37 -8.32
CA VAL A 110 -3.62 -5.84 -8.50
C VAL A 110 -2.36 -6.34 -9.23
N TYR A 111 -1.98 -5.66 -10.31
CA TYR A 111 -0.77 -5.98 -11.07
C TYR A 111 0.50 -5.89 -10.21
N GLU A 112 0.68 -4.77 -9.49
CA GLU A 112 1.85 -4.53 -8.64
C GLU A 112 1.93 -5.56 -7.52
N ARG A 113 0.79 -5.88 -6.89
CA ARG A 113 0.74 -6.89 -5.83
C ARG A 113 1.10 -8.28 -6.34
N HIS A 114 0.62 -8.68 -7.51
CA HIS A 114 0.97 -9.98 -8.11
C HIS A 114 2.49 -10.12 -8.32
N PHE A 115 3.15 -9.04 -8.73
CA PHE A 115 4.60 -9.03 -8.98
C PHE A 115 5.46 -8.59 -7.80
N ASN A 116 4.88 -8.42 -6.60
CA ASN A 116 5.55 -7.91 -5.40
C ASN A 116 6.26 -6.57 -5.64
N ILE A 117 5.64 -5.69 -6.42
CA ILE A 117 6.10 -4.32 -6.64
C ILE A 117 5.47 -3.46 -5.53
N PRO A 118 6.28 -2.71 -4.74
CA PRO A 118 5.74 -1.93 -3.63
C PRO A 118 4.84 -0.81 -4.14
N TRP A 119 3.64 -0.70 -3.55
CA TRP A 119 2.71 0.38 -3.91
C TRP A 119 3.28 1.74 -3.51
N THR A 120 3.21 2.69 -4.43
CA THR A 120 3.34 4.11 -4.07
C THR A 120 2.01 4.57 -3.50
N ILE A 121 2.00 4.86 -2.20
CA ILE A 121 0.79 5.22 -1.46
C ILE A 121 0.41 6.66 -1.74
N LEU A 122 1.39 7.56 -1.58
CA LEU A 122 1.20 8.97 -1.84
C LEU A 122 2.52 9.66 -2.18
N GLU A 123 2.39 10.86 -2.74
CA GLU A 123 3.49 11.75 -3.03
C GLU A 123 3.20 13.12 -2.44
N THR A 124 4.22 13.75 -1.87
CA THR A 124 4.17 15.13 -1.40
C THR A 124 5.04 16.01 -2.29
N GLU A 125 5.23 17.28 -1.92
CA GLU A 125 6.15 18.17 -2.65
C GLU A 125 7.56 17.59 -2.70
N ARG A 126 8.06 17.07 -1.56
CA ARG A 126 9.45 16.63 -1.40
C ARG A 126 9.62 15.14 -1.20
N CYS A 127 8.55 14.39 -0.91
CA CYS A 127 8.63 12.98 -0.54
C CYS A 127 7.80 12.06 -1.43
N ILE A 128 8.22 10.81 -1.48
CA ILE A 128 7.43 9.66 -1.90
C ILE A 128 7.22 8.79 -0.68
N VAL A 129 6.00 8.29 -0.47
CA VAL A 129 5.68 7.31 0.57
C VAL A 129 5.25 6.03 -0.13
N ARG A 130 5.95 4.93 0.12
CA ARG A 130 5.68 3.63 -0.51
C ARG A 130 5.86 2.47 0.46
N GLU A 131 5.21 1.35 0.15
CA GLU A 131 5.44 0.07 0.81
C GLU A 131 6.94 -0.28 0.84
N LEU A 132 7.37 -0.96 1.91
CA LEU A 132 8.70 -1.51 2.03
C LEU A 132 8.92 -2.67 1.04
N GLU A 133 10.12 -2.76 0.48
CA GLU A 133 10.61 -3.96 -0.19
C GLU A 133 11.90 -4.46 0.48
N LEU A 134 12.23 -5.74 0.33
CA LEU A 134 13.36 -6.35 1.05
C LEU A 134 14.72 -5.73 0.69
N SER A 135 14.83 -5.07 -0.46
CA SER A 135 16.04 -4.37 -0.88
C SER A 135 16.29 -3.08 -0.07
N ASP A 136 15.30 -2.59 0.68
CA ASP A 136 15.43 -1.40 1.55
C ASP A 136 16.08 -1.69 2.90
N LEU A 137 16.26 -2.97 3.25
CA LEU A 137 16.58 -3.37 4.61
C LEU A 137 17.91 -2.76 5.09
N ASP A 138 18.94 -2.73 4.26
CA ASP A 138 20.22 -2.10 4.59
C ASP A 138 20.08 -0.60 4.90
N ASP A 139 19.29 0.12 4.10
CA ASP A 139 19.03 1.55 4.31
C ASP A 139 18.19 1.80 5.57
N LEU A 140 17.27 0.89 5.88
CA LEU A 140 16.46 0.90 7.09
C LEU A 140 17.36 0.72 8.32
N PHE A 141 18.22 -0.30 8.36
CA PHE A 141 19.19 -0.50 9.44
C PHE A 141 20.12 0.71 9.61
N SER A 142 20.59 1.28 8.50
CA SER A 142 21.39 2.51 8.50
C SER A 142 20.65 3.70 9.13
N MET A 143 19.32 3.80 8.94
CA MET A 143 18.50 4.82 9.60
C MET A 143 18.43 4.60 11.12
N TYR A 144 18.15 3.37 11.55
CA TYR A 144 17.98 3.02 12.95
C TYR A 144 19.26 3.10 13.77
N ALA A 145 20.41 2.95 13.11
CA ALA A 145 21.71 3.13 13.73
C ALA A 145 22.07 4.60 14.01
N GLU A 146 21.30 5.59 13.53
CA GLU A 146 21.58 7.00 13.82
C GLU A 146 21.35 7.34 15.30
N PRO A 147 22.26 8.11 15.93
CA PRO A 147 22.10 8.52 17.32
C PRO A 147 20.80 9.28 17.55
N GLY A 148 19.97 8.80 18.48
CA GLY A 148 18.68 9.40 18.83
C GLY A 148 17.48 8.88 18.04
N MET A 149 17.67 7.95 17.09
CA MET A 149 16.57 7.41 16.27
C MET A 149 15.59 6.56 17.09
N THR A 150 16.08 5.80 18.07
CA THR A 150 15.30 4.87 18.89
C THR A 150 15.11 5.35 20.34
N ASP A 151 15.26 6.65 20.60
CA ASP A 151 15.13 7.19 21.98
C ASP A 151 13.71 7.06 22.53
N TYR A 152 12.70 7.04 21.65
CA TYR A 152 11.27 7.03 21.98
C TYR A 152 10.46 6.01 21.16
N MET A 153 11.14 5.02 20.59
CA MET A 153 10.51 3.97 19.80
C MET A 153 11.35 2.71 19.83
N GLU A 154 10.72 1.57 19.60
CA GLU A 154 11.40 0.29 19.50
C GLU A 154 12.39 0.27 18.32
N GLY A 155 13.53 -0.38 18.54
CA GLY A 155 14.51 -0.66 17.50
C GLY A 155 14.08 -1.79 16.57
N LEU A 156 14.90 -2.06 15.57
CA LEU A 156 14.75 -3.24 14.72
C LEU A 156 15.21 -4.49 15.47
N TYR A 157 14.73 -5.66 15.03
CA TYR A 157 15.32 -6.94 15.42
C TYR A 157 16.74 -7.09 14.84
N GLU A 158 17.43 -8.17 15.21
CA GLU A 158 18.65 -8.57 14.51
C GLU A 158 18.34 -8.87 13.03
N TYR A 159 19.33 -8.67 12.15
CA TYR A 159 19.12 -8.60 10.70
C TYR A 159 18.31 -9.76 10.12
N GLU A 160 18.64 -11.01 10.46
CA GLU A 160 17.92 -12.17 9.95
C GLU A 160 16.48 -12.25 10.47
N GLU A 161 16.22 -11.85 11.71
CA GLU A 161 14.88 -11.84 12.30
C GLU A 161 14.04 -10.71 11.70
N GLU A 162 14.63 -9.52 11.54
CA GLU A 162 13.99 -8.38 10.88
C GLU A 162 13.64 -8.71 9.42
N LEU A 163 14.53 -9.42 8.70
CA LEU A 163 14.25 -9.87 7.34
C LEU A 163 13.00 -10.77 7.26
N GLU A 164 12.86 -11.73 8.18
CA GLU A 164 11.69 -12.60 8.22
C GLU A 164 10.44 -11.85 8.68
N TYR A 165 10.57 -10.92 9.64
CA TYR A 165 9.49 -10.04 10.07
C TYR A 165 8.97 -9.20 8.89
N GLN A 166 9.85 -8.55 8.13
CA GLN A 166 9.47 -7.72 6.99
C GLN A 166 8.88 -8.54 5.83
N LYS A 167 9.37 -9.76 5.58
CA LYS A 167 8.71 -10.69 4.64
C LYS A 167 7.28 -10.97 5.06
N ALA A 168 7.06 -11.33 6.32
CA ALA A 168 5.73 -11.59 6.85
C ALA A 168 4.85 -10.33 6.79
N TYR A 169 5.42 -9.15 7.07
CA TYR A 169 4.70 -7.88 6.99
C TYR A 169 4.23 -7.59 5.55
N ILE A 170 5.09 -7.75 4.55
CA ILE A 170 4.72 -7.57 3.14
C ILE A 170 3.63 -8.57 2.72
N GLU A 171 3.79 -9.85 3.08
CA GLU A 171 2.89 -10.92 2.66
C GLU A 171 1.51 -10.86 3.32
N ASN A 172 1.43 -10.34 4.56
CA ASN A 172 0.21 -10.39 5.34
C ASN A 172 -0.41 -9.00 5.53
N MET A 173 0.37 -8.00 5.96
CA MET A 173 -0.16 -6.68 6.29
C MET A 173 -0.54 -5.92 5.03
N TYR A 174 0.42 -5.65 4.15
CA TYR A 174 0.15 -4.97 2.90
C TYR A 174 -0.83 -5.74 2.03
N ARG A 175 -0.70 -7.08 1.99
CA ARG A 175 -1.57 -7.92 1.16
C ARG A 175 -3.04 -7.83 1.57
N PHE A 176 -3.32 -7.90 2.86
CA PHE A 176 -4.67 -7.98 3.39
C PHE A 176 -5.30 -6.61 3.61
N TYR A 177 -4.58 -5.67 4.22
CA TYR A 177 -5.12 -4.37 4.61
C TYR A 177 -4.96 -3.31 3.52
N GLY A 178 -3.91 -3.40 2.69
CA GLY A 178 -3.59 -2.34 1.72
C GLY A 178 -3.10 -1.03 2.36
N TYR A 179 -2.84 -1.05 3.67
CA TYR A 179 -2.20 0.02 4.43
C TYR A 179 -1.33 -0.55 5.55
N GLY A 180 -0.57 0.31 6.20
CA GLY A 180 0.36 -0.04 7.27
C GLY A 180 1.41 1.04 7.47
N MET A 181 2.53 0.65 8.06
CA MET A 181 3.75 1.47 8.09
C MET A 181 4.46 1.41 6.74
N TRP A 182 4.77 2.57 6.17
CA TRP A 182 5.44 2.71 4.89
C TRP A 182 6.79 3.41 5.03
N LEU A 183 7.61 3.34 3.98
CA LEU A 183 8.88 4.04 3.91
C LEU A 183 8.74 5.40 3.24
N VAL A 184 9.51 6.37 3.75
CA VAL A 184 9.48 7.77 3.34
C VAL A 184 10.80 8.12 2.68
N PHE A 185 10.70 8.64 1.47
CA PHE A 185 11.80 8.77 0.55
C PHE A 185 11.90 10.20 0.01
N GLU A 186 13.07 10.83 0.11
CA GLU A 186 13.25 12.18 -0.43
C GLU A 186 13.39 12.15 -1.96
N LYS A 187 12.49 12.84 -2.67
CA LYS A 187 12.44 12.91 -4.14
C LYS A 187 13.74 13.39 -4.76
N LYS A 188 14.42 14.35 -4.12
CA LYS A 188 15.62 15.00 -4.66
C LYS A 188 16.79 14.02 -4.78
N THR A 189 16.98 13.15 -3.79
CA THR A 189 18.19 12.35 -3.63
C THR A 189 17.95 10.86 -3.87
N GLY A 190 16.75 10.35 -3.62
CA GLY A 190 16.55 8.91 -3.53
C GLY A 190 16.69 8.33 -2.12
N THR A 191 17.01 9.17 -1.13
CA THR A 191 17.39 8.68 0.19
C THR A 191 16.15 8.27 1.00
N LEU A 192 16.25 7.12 1.68
CA LEU A 192 15.32 6.74 2.74
C LEU A 192 15.49 7.67 3.94
N ILE A 193 14.48 8.49 4.20
CA ILE A 193 14.50 9.52 5.25
C ILE A 193 13.57 9.22 6.42
N GLY A 194 12.80 8.13 6.37
CA GLY A 194 11.87 7.82 7.45
C GLY A 194 10.98 6.63 7.19
N ARG A 195 10.11 6.37 8.16
CA ARG A 195 8.91 5.56 8.01
C ARG A 195 7.70 6.33 8.54
N ALA A 196 6.55 6.18 7.92
CA ALA A 196 5.31 6.79 8.40
C ALA A 196 4.12 6.00 7.84
N GLY A 197 3.04 5.93 8.60
CA GLY A 197 1.86 5.19 8.18
C GLY A 197 0.81 5.09 9.26
N VAL A 198 -0.16 4.23 9.01
CA VAL A 198 -1.30 4.01 9.91
C VAL A 198 -1.52 2.53 10.16
N GLU A 199 -1.79 2.17 11.41
CA GLU A 199 -2.01 0.77 11.82
C GLU A 199 -3.12 0.69 12.87
N HIS A 200 -3.83 -0.45 12.90
CA HIS A 200 -4.78 -0.73 13.97
C HIS A 200 -4.04 -1.17 15.24
N ARG A 201 -4.47 -0.67 16.39
CA ARG A 201 -3.89 -1.01 17.70
C ARG A 201 -4.92 -1.63 18.62
N GLU A 202 -4.62 -2.80 19.17
CA GLU A 202 -5.50 -3.47 20.14
C GLU A 202 -5.66 -2.63 21.42
N GLU A 203 -4.61 -1.93 21.82
CA GLU A 203 -4.58 -1.00 22.98
C GLU A 203 -5.54 0.18 22.81
N LEU A 204 -5.93 0.46 21.57
CA LEU A 204 -6.91 1.47 21.19
C LEU A 204 -8.26 0.85 20.81
N ASN A 205 -8.57 -0.36 21.30
CA ASN A 205 -9.79 -1.10 20.96
C ASN A 205 -9.94 -1.38 19.44
N GLY A 206 -8.82 -1.46 18.73
CA GLY A 206 -8.80 -1.63 17.28
C GLY A 206 -8.93 -0.31 16.51
N ASP A 207 -8.92 0.85 17.16
CA ASP A 207 -8.84 2.12 16.45
C ASP A 207 -7.47 2.30 15.78
N MET A 208 -7.43 3.20 14.79
CA MET A 208 -6.25 3.43 13.97
C MET A 208 -5.31 4.45 14.62
N GLU A 209 -4.01 4.19 14.53
CA GLU A 209 -2.94 5.05 15.02
C GLU A 209 -2.07 5.57 13.86
N LEU A 210 -1.73 6.85 13.87
CA LEU A 210 -0.67 7.43 13.05
C LEU A 210 0.69 7.28 13.73
N GLY A 211 1.58 6.51 13.10
CA GLY A 211 2.98 6.36 13.49
C GLY A 211 3.92 7.03 12.49
N TYR A 212 5.02 7.61 12.99
CA TYR A 212 6.08 8.13 12.12
C TYR A 212 7.44 8.17 12.81
N ALA A 213 8.49 8.12 12.00
CA ALA A 213 9.87 8.31 12.42
C ALA A 213 10.66 8.90 11.25
N ILE A 214 11.39 10.00 11.48
CA ILE A 214 12.22 10.67 10.47
C ILE A 214 13.69 10.59 10.89
N ARG A 215 14.53 10.14 9.95
CA ARG A 215 15.99 10.09 10.05
C ARG A 215 16.53 11.38 10.67
N THR A 216 17.43 11.28 11.64
CA THR A 216 17.85 12.41 12.50
C THR A 216 18.41 13.57 11.68
N SER A 217 19.17 13.27 10.62
CA SER A 217 19.72 14.24 9.66
C SER A 217 18.67 15.00 8.83
N PHE A 218 17.42 14.54 8.80
CA PHE A 218 16.28 15.14 8.11
C PHE A 218 15.24 15.77 9.07
N GLN A 219 15.46 15.69 10.38
CA GLN A 219 14.59 16.32 11.36
C GLN A 219 14.68 17.86 11.31
N HIS A 220 13.68 18.52 11.91
CA HIS A 220 13.54 19.99 11.97
C HIS A 220 13.47 20.73 10.62
N GLN A 221 13.30 20.00 9.51
CA GLN A 221 13.16 20.54 8.16
C GLN A 221 11.72 20.45 7.61
N GLY A 222 10.77 20.09 8.48
CA GLY A 222 9.34 20.01 8.15
C GLY A 222 8.89 18.74 7.44
N TYR A 223 9.78 17.77 7.19
CA TYR A 223 9.42 16.51 6.52
C TYR A 223 8.34 15.72 7.27
N ALA A 224 8.44 15.59 8.59
CA ALA A 224 7.43 14.90 9.39
C ALA A 224 6.03 15.53 9.22
N TYR A 225 5.94 16.86 9.30
CA TYR A 225 4.67 17.57 9.12
C TYR A 225 4.07 17.34 7.73
N GLU A 226 4.88 17.49 6.67
CA GLU A 226 4.44 17.30 5.30
C GLU A 226 3.93 15.88 5.04
N VAL A 227 4.68 14.87 5.50
CA VAL A 227 4.35 13.47 5.28
C VAL A 227 3.14 13.04 6.11
N CYS A 228 3.12 13.36 7.40
CA CYS A 228 2.00 13.01 8.28
C CYS A 228 0.71 13.70 7.82
N GLN A 229 0.76 14.95 7.37
CA GLN A 229 -0.42 15.63 6.84
C GLN A 229 -0.99 14.92 5.61
N ALA A 230 -0.13 14.47 4.68
CA ALA A 230 -0.57 13.73 3.51
C ALA A 230 -1.13 12.34 3.89
N ILE A 231 -0.53 11.66 4.88
CA ILE A 231 -1.04 10.38 5.38
C ILE A 231 -2.40 10.54 6.07
N MET A 232 -2.61 11.61 6.84
CA MET A 232 -3.91 11.90 7.45
C MET A 232 -5.00 12.13 6.38
N GLN A 233 -4.67 12.86 5.32
CA GLN A 233 -5.57 13.02 4.18
C GLN A 233 -5.89 11.67 3.52
N TYR A 234 -4.88 10.85 3.26
CA TYR A 234 -5.05 9.49 2.74
C TYR A 234 -5.95 8.64 3.65
N ALA A 235 -5.74 8.69 4.96
CA ALA A 235 -6.55 7.93 5.92
C ALA A 235 -8.04 8.34 5.87
N GLY A 236 -8.32 9.64 5.79
CA GLY A 236 -9.71 10.12 5.68
C GLY A 236 -10.36 9.85 4.33
N GLU A 237 -9.64 10.09 3.23
CA GLU A 237 -10.20 10.02 1.87
C GLU A 237 -10.21 8.60 1.30
N GLU A 238 -9.12 7.84 1.47
CA GLU A 238 -8.96 6.52 0.85
C GLU A 238 -9.34 5.39 1.80
N LEU A 239 -9.03 5.52 3.10
CA LEU A 239 -9.33 4.50 4.10
C LEU A 239 -10.66 4.75 4.85
N GLN A 240 -11.30 5.90 4.62
CA GLN A 240 -12.57 6.29 5.27
C GLN A 240 -12.49 6.23 6.82
N VAL A 241 -11.33 6.59 7.37
CA VAL A 241 -11.08 6.65 8.80
C VAL A 241 -11.67 7.94 9.36
N HIS A 242 -12.47 7.84 10.42
CA HIS A 242 -13.12 8.98 11.07
C HIS A 242 -12.46 9.42 12.37
N LEU A 243 -11.70 8.53 13.02
CA LEU A 243 -10.97 8.76 14.26
C LEU A 243 -9.56 8.24 14.10
N LEU A 244 -8.56 9.08 14.35
CA LEU A 244 -7.16 8.72 14.29
C LEU A 244 -6.47 9.11 15.59
N HIS A 245 -5.72 8.17 16.16
CA HIS A 245 -4.89 8.38 17.33
C HIS A 245 -3.43 8.65 16.95
N CYS A 246 -2.68 9.20 17.88
CA CYS A 246 -1.22 9.30 17.84
C CYS A 246 -0.71 9.12 19.26
N LEU A 247 -0.13 7.96 19.55
CA LEU A 247 0.43 7.66 20.85
C LEU A 247 1.88 8.13 20.89
N ILE A 248 2.19 8.96 21.88
CA ILE A 248 3.49 9.60 21.98
C ILE A 248 4.05 9.29 23.35
N GLN A 249 5.21 8.62 23.41
CA GLN A 249 5.90 8.41 24.68
C GLN A 249 6.09 9.76 25.37
N LYS A 250 5.80 9.79 26.68
CA LYS A 250 5.99 10.98 27.48
C LYS A 250 7.44 11.47 27.36
N GLU A 251 7.65 12.77 27.54
CA GLU A 251 8.92 13.45 27.29
C GLU A 251 9.35 13.59 25.81
N ASN A 252 8.68 12.94 24.85
CA ASN A 252 8.90 13.20 23.42
C ASN A 252 8.24 14.51 22.96
N THR A 253 8.77 15.63 23.45
CA THR A 253 8.21 16.97 23.23
C THR A 253 8.21 17.41 21.76
N LEU A 254 9.02 16.78 20.90
CA LEU A 254 9.02 17.07 19.47
C LEU A 254 7.78 16.48 18.80
N SER A 255 7.45 15.23 19.12
CA SER A 255 6.24 14.59 18.62
C SER A 255 4.98 15.23 19.15
N GLU A 256 4.93 15.58 20.45
CA GLU A 256 3.76 16.27 21.04
C GLU A 256 3.45 17.59 20.28
N LYS A 257 4.49 18.38 20.02
CA LYS A 257 4.36 19.63 19.25
C LYS A 257 3.90 19.38 17.82
N LEU A 258 4.36 18.28 17.20
CA LEU A 258 3.92 17.93 15.85
C LEU A 258 2.44 17.53 15.84
N ALA A 259 2.00 16.66 16.76
CA ALA A 259 0.60 16.24 16.86
C ALA A 259 -0.34 17.44 17.01
N ILE A 260 -0.02 18.37 17.91
CA ILE A 260 -0.78 19.61 18.07
C ILE A 260 -0.79 20.44 16.78
N LYS A 261 0.36 20.56 16.09
CA LYS A 261 0.46 21.30 14.83
C LYS A 261 -0.35 20.65 13.70
N LEU A 262 -0.48 19.32 13.71
CA LEU A 262 -1.31 18.54 12.78
C LEU A 262 -2.81 18.63 13.12
N GLY A 263 -3.16 19.18 14.29
CA GLY A 263 -4.55 19.40 14.71
C GLY A 263 -5.08 18.36 15.68
N PHE A 264 -4.25 17.41 16.15
CA PHE A 264 -4.67 16.47 17.19
C PHE A 264 -4.86 17.17 18.53
N SER A 265 -5.79 16.66 19.33
CA SER A 265 -6.08 17.10 20.68
C SER A 265 -5.65 16.04 21.70
N TYR A 266 -5.03 16.46 22.79
CA TYR A 266 -4.66 15.54 23.89
C TYR A 266 -5.90 15.00 24.60
N CYS A 267 -5.96 13.69 24.81
CA CYS A 267 -7.11 12.99 25.37
C CYS A 267 -6.82 12.23 26.66
N GLY A 268 -5.55 12.03 27.01
CA GLY A 268 -5.17 11.38 28.27
C GLY A 268 -3.81 10.71 28.17
N ASP A 269 -3.35 10.21 29.30
CA ASP A 269 -2.18 9.34 29.36
C ASP A 269 -2.65 7.88 29.46
N ARG A 270 -1.89 6.96 28.85
CA ARG A 270 -2.10 5.51 28.87
C ARG A 270 -0.78 4.82 29.14
N GLU A 271 -0.81 3.71 29.87
CA GLU A 271 0.36 2.85 30.03
C GLU A 271 0.27 1.70 29.03
N ILE A 272 1.27 1.58 28.16
CA ILE A 272 1.37 0.53 27.14
C ILE A 272 2.73 -0.12 27.31
N ASP A 273 2.75 -1.43 27.56
CA ASP A 273 3.97 -2.21 27.81
C ASP A 273 4.92 -1.60 28.86
N GLY A 274 4.35 -0.97 29.90
CA GLY A 274 5.10 -0.31 30.98
C GLY A 274 5.67 1.06 30.61
N VAL A 275 5.34 1.58 29.43
CA VAL A 275 5.71 2.92 28.96
C VAL A 275 4.49 3.85 29.07
N LEU A 276 4.69 5.03 29.66
CA LEU A 276 3.65 6.04 29.75
C LEU A 276 3.58 6.83 28.44
N MET A 277 2.45 6.71 27.75
CA MET A 277 2.17 7.34 26.46
C MET A 277 1.10 8.42 26.64
N SER A 278 1.32 9.60 26.08
CA SER A 278 0.29 10.62 25.91
C SER A 278 -0.47 10.35 24.61
N ASP A 279 -1.79 10.19 24.73
CA ASP A 279 -2.70 9.92 23.63
C ASP A 279 -3.28 11.23 23.07
N TYR A 280 -3.12 11.39 21.76
CA TYR A 280 -3.64 12.49 20.98
C TYR A 280 -4.61 11.96 19.94
N GLN A 281 -5.77 12.59 19.77
CA GLN A 281 -6.77 12.16 18.79
C GLN A 281 -7.22 13.30 17.87
N ILE A 282 -7.66 12.92 16.68
CA ILE A 282 -8.35 13.80 15.73
C ILE A 282 -9.54 13.07 15.12
N GLU A 283 -10.63 13.81 14.91
CA GLU A 283 -11.89 13.30 14.34
C GLU A 283 -12.30 14.18 13.15
N TRP A 284 -12.87 13.57 12.10
CA TRP A 284 -13.35 14.24 10.88
C TRP A 284 -14.85 14.06 10.67
#